data_AF-A0A2X0KFT3-F1
#
_entry.id   AF-A0A2X0KFT3-F1
#
_cell.length_a   1.000
_cell.length_b   1.000
_cell.length_c   1.000
_cell.angle_alpha   90.00
_cell.angle_beta   90.00
_cell.angle_gamma   90.00
#
_symmetry.space_group_name_H-M   'P 1'
#
loop_
_entity.id
_entity.type
_entity.pdbx_description
1 polymer ?
#
loop_
_entity_poly.entity_id
_entity_poly.type
_entity_poly.pdbx_seq_one_letter_code
_entity_poly.pdbx_strand_id
1 'polypeptide(L)'
;MANLEIPAGLRLPRTGVCPETRALARERTARLRAAVARLPARCAPLMDALLDDPTADYRTLAARLGVPRGSIGPTRAHCLDCLRRRLGPDV
;
A
#
# COMPACT_ATOMS: atom_id res chain seq x y z
N MET A 1 8.19 40.14 -26.31
CA MET A 1 8.06 39.03 -25.34
C MET A 1 6.85 39.31 -24.45
N ALA A 2 5.66 38.86 -24.86
CA ALA A 2 4.45 39.03 -24.06
C ALA A 2 4.41 37.94 -22.99
N ASN A 3 4.47 38.35 -21.73
CA ASN A 3 4.27 37.47 -20.58
C ASN A 3 2.80 37.03 -20.59
N LEU A 4 2.52 35.77 -20.90
CA LEU A 4 1.16 35.24 -20.88
C LEU A 4 0.78 34.97 -19.41
N GLU A 5 0.36 36.00 -18.70
CA GLU A 5 -0.24 35.83 -17.37
C GLU A 5 -1.51 35.00 -17.50
N ILE A 6 -1.57 33.89 -16.76
CA ILE A 6 -2.79 33.10 -16.66
C ILE A 6 -3.84 33.99 -15.96
N PRO A 7 -4.95 34.35 -16.62
CA PRO A 7 -5.95 35.22 -16.02
C PRO A 7 -6.49 34.58 -14.75
N ALA A 8 -6.58 35.37 -13.67
CA ALA A 8 -6.98 34.92 -12.34
C ALA A 8 -8.31 34.14 -12.29
N GLY A 9 -9.16 34.30 -13.32
CA GLY A 9 -10.43 33.58 -13.48
C GLY A 9 -10.33 32.12 -13.97
N LEU A 10 -9.16 31.63 -14.41
CA LEU A 10 -8.95 30.21 -14.74
C LEU A 10 -8.49 29.38 -13.54
N ARG A 11 -8.56 29.94 -12.32
CA ARG A 11 -8.24 29.24 -11.08
C ARG A 11 -9.41 28.34 -10.70
N LEU A 12 -9.47 27.15 -11.30
CA LEU A 12 -10.40 26.12 -10.86
C LEU A 12 -10.19 25.86 -9.37
N PRO A 13 -11.24 25.89 -8.53
CA PRO A 13 -11.11 25.55 -7.12
C PRO A 13 -10.54 24.14 -7.02
N ARG A 14 -9.41 23.98 -6.32
CA ARG A 14 -8.81 22.66 -6.05
C ARG A 14 -9.61 21.94 -4.97
N THR A 15 -10.87 21.67 -5.23
CA THR A 15 -11.73 20.88 -4.35
C THR A 15 -11.56 19.42 -4.70
N GLY A 16 -10.40 18.85 -4.37
CA GLY A 16 -10.12 17.43 -4.56
C GLY A 16 -8.64 17.11 -4.72
N VAL A 17 -8.31 15.83 -4.53
CA VAL A 17 -6.98 15.28 -4.84
C VAL A 17 -6.76 15.40 -6.36
N CYS A 18 -5.73 16.16 -6.77
CA CYS A 18 -5.41 16.36 -8.18
C CYS A 18 -5.17 15.04 -8.92
N PRO A 19 -5.42 14.97 -10.24
CA PRO A 19 -5.19 13.77 -11.05
C PRO A 19 -3.80 13.16 -10.88
N GLU A 20 -2.76 13.99 -10.78
CA GLU A 20 -1.37 13.59 -10.58
C GLU A 20 -1.20 12.85 -9.26
N THR A 21 -1.75 13.40 -8.17
CA THR A 21 -1.69 12.76 -6.84
C THR A 21 -2.44 11.42 -6.83
N ARG A 22 -3.59 11.33 -7.53
CA ARG A 22 -4.32 10.06 -7.69
C ARG A 22 -3.52 9.04 -8.50
N ALA A 23 -2.84 9.48 -9.57
CA ALA A 23 -2.00 8.62 -10.39
C ALA A 23 -0.83 8.06 -9.58
N LEU A 24 -0.12 8.91 -8.83
CA LEU A 24 0.97 8.51 -7.95
C LEU A 24 0.51 7.54 -6.85
N ALA A 25 -0.66 7.79 -6.25
CA ALA A 25 -1.22 6.87 -5.24
C ALA A 25 -1.51 5.49 -5.84
N ARG A 26 -2.14 5.43 -7.02
CA ARG A 26 -2.41 4.17 -7.72
C ARG A 26 -1.13 3.43 -8.08
N GLU A 27 -0.12 4.14 -8.56
CA GLU A 27 1.18 3.57 -8.90
C GLU A 27 1.87 2.98 -7.67
N ARG A 28 1.87 3.69 -6.54
CA ARG A 28 2.41 3.19 -5.26
C ARG A 28 1.68 1.94 -4.79
N THR A 29 0.35 1.94 -4.82
CA THR A 29 -0.46 0.77 -4.46
C THR A 29 -0.18 -0.43 -5.39
N ALA A 30 -0.09 -0.19 -6.70
CA ALA A 30 0.20 -1.24 -7.67
C ALA A 30 1.60 -1.86 -7.45
N ARG A 31 2.61 -1.02 -7.21
CA ARG A 31 3.97 -1.47 -6.87
C ARG A 31 3.99 -2.32 -5.60
N LEU A 32 3.30 -1.88 -4.55
CA LEU A 32 3.20 -2.61 -3.29
C LEU A 32 2.51 -3.98 -3.48
N ARG A 33 1.37 -4.02 -4.17
CA ARG A 33 0.65 -5.27 -4.47
C ARG A 33 1.50 -6.22 -5.30
N ALA A 34 2.23 -5.71 -6.29
CA ALA A 34 3.15 -6.52 -7.10
C ALA A 34 4.31 -7.10 -6.27
N ALA A 35 4.82 -6.34 -5.29
CA ALA A 35 5.85 -6.85 -4.37
C ALA A 35 5.32 -7.92 -3.43
N VAL A 36 4.09 -7.75 -2.91
CA VAL A 36 3.40 -8.74 -2.07
C VAL A 36 3.17 -10.05 -2.82
N ALA A 37 2.75 -9.99 -4.09
CA ALA A 37 2.54 -11.17 -4.93
C ALA A 37 3.83 -11.99 -5.17
N ARG A 38 5.01 -11.41 -4.95
CA ARG A 38 6.33 -12.07 -5.09
C ARG A 38 6.91 -12.53 -3.76
N LEU A 39 6.18 -12.40 -2.64
CA LEU A 39 6.59 -12.90 -1.34
C LEU A 39 6.53 -14.44 -1.28
N PRO A 40 7.24 -15.06 -0.33
CA PRO A 40 7.09 -16.48 -0.05
C PRO A 40 5.62 -16.83 0.27
N ALA A 41 5.20 -18.06 -0.03
CA ALA A 41 3.80 -18.49 0.04
C ALA A 41 3.10 -18.25 1.39
N ARG A 42 3.83 -18.28 2.51
CA ARG A 42 3.28 -18.00 3.86
C ARG A 42 3.06 -16.51 4.14
N CYS A 43 3.70 -15.62 3.37
CA CYS A 43 3.71 -14.19 3.63
C CYS A 43 2.71 -13.41 2.79
N ALA A 44 2.51 -13.78 1.52
CA ALA A 44 1.56 -13.08 0.66
C ALA A 44 0.13 -13.04 1.25
N PRO A 45 -0.45 -14.15 1.74
CA PRO A 45 -1.81 -14.15 2.29
C PRO A 45 -1.99 -13.23 3.49
N LEU A 46 -1.01 -13.18 4.40
CA LEU A 46 -1.06 -12.30 5.57
C LEU A 46 -0.92 -10.83 5.17
N MET A 47 -0.02 -10.51 4.24
CA MET A 47 0.17 -9.14 3.77
C MET A 47 -1.05 -8.65 2.97
N ASP A 48 -1.61 -9.49 2.09
CA ASP A 48 -2.82 -9.15 1.35
C ASP A 48 -4.01 -8.90 2.28
N ALA A 49 -4.22 -9.77 3.29
CA ALA A 49 -5.30 -9.56 4.26
C ALA A 49 -5.16 -8.24 5.04
N LEU A 50 -3.93 -7.83 5.37
CA LEU A 50 -3.66 -6.54 6.02
C LEU A 50 -3.81 -5.34 5.08
N LEU A 51 -3.56 -5.51 3.78
CA LEU A 51 -3.77 -4.47 2.78
C LEU A 51 -5.25 -4.29 2.42
N ASP A 52 -6.03 -5.38 2.47
CA ASP A 52 -7.47 -5.35 2.26
C ASP A 52 -8.21 -4.78 3.46
N ASP A 53 -7.78 -5.12 4.68
CA ASP A 53 -8.35 -4.63 5.93
C ASP A 53 -7.23 -4.27 6.93
N PRO A 54 -6.77 -3.01 6.94
CA PRO A 54 -5.72 -2.56 7.86
C PRO A 54 -6.17 -2.52 9.32
N THR A 55 -7.48 -2.63 9.58
CA THR A 55 -8.07 -2.61 10.93
C THR A 55 -8.36 -4.00 11.48
N ALA A 56 -8.11 -5.06 10.70
CA ALA A 56 -8.38 -6.43 11.10
C ALA A 56 -7.63 -6.81 12.40
N ASP A 57 -8.35 -7.36 13.37
CA ASP A 57 -7.74 -7.90 14.57
C ASP A 57 -6.99 -9.21 14.29
N TYR A 58 -6.01 -9.55 15.14
CA TYR A 58 -5.19 -10.76 14.95
C TYR A 58 -6.00 -12.06 15.08
N ARG A 59 -7.15 -12.04 15.75
CA ARG A 59 -8.04 -13.20 15.85
C ARG A 59 -8.71 -13.49 14.51
N THR A 60 -9.21 -12.45 13.85
CA THR A 60 -9.86 -12.50 12.54
C THR A 60 -8.87 -12.92 11.47
N LEU A 61 -7.66 -12.35 11.49
CA LEU A 61 -6.59 -12.76 10.58
C LEU A 61 -6.20 -14.22 10.78
N ALA A 62 -6.01 -14.66 12.03
CA ALA A 62 -5.68 -16.05 12.34
C ALA A 62 -6.76 -17.04 11.86
N ALA A 63 -8.03 -16.72 12.08
CA ALA A 63 -9.15 -17.52 11.62
C ALA A 63 -9.23 -17.58 10.08
N ARG A 64 -9.09 -16.43 9.40
CA ARG A 64 -9.10 -16.34 7.93
C ARG A 64 -7.96 -17.13 7.28
N LEU A 65 -6.78 -17.13 7.91
CA LEU A 65 -5.57 -17.75 7.38
C LEU A 65 -5.37 -19.21 7.82
N GLY A 66 -6.19 -19.70 8.76
CA GLY A 66 -6.06 -21.06 9.30
C GLY A 66 -4.77 -21.27 10.09
N VAL A 67 -4.27 -20.24 10.78
CA VAL A 67 -3.01 -20.28 11.55
C VAL A 67 -3.23 -19.97 13.03
N PRO A 68 -2.33 -20.40 13.94
CA PRO A 68 -2.42 -20.02 15.34
C PRO A 68 -2.37 -18.50 15.55
N ARG A 69 -3.25 -17.94 16.39
CA ARG A 69 -3.21 -16.50 16.72
C ARG A 69 -1.84 -16.03 17.22
N GLY A 70 -1.16 -16.88 18.00
CA GLY A 70 0.19 -16.59 18.52
C GLY A 70 1.28 -16.48 17.45
N SER A 71 1.08 -17.06 16.25
CA SER A 71 2.07 -17.01 15.17
C SER A 71 1.98 -15.74 14.33
N ILE A 72 0.89 -14.96 14.42
CA ILE A 72 0.66 -13.76 13.59
C ILE A 72 1.78 -12.72 13.78
N GLY A 73 2.19 -12.44 15.01
CA GLY A 73 3.24 -11.46 15.31
C GLY A 73 4.59 -11.81 14.68
N PRO A 74 5.19 -12.97 14.99
CA PRO A 74 6.45 -13.41 14.38
C PRO A 74 6.36 -13.52 12.85
N THR A 75 5.25 -14.05 12.33
CA THR A 75 5.04 -14.16 10.88
C THR A 75 5.01 -12.78 10.23
N ARG A 76 4.28 -11.82 10.81
CA ARG A 76 4.21 -10.45 10.31
C ARG A 76 5.59 -9.79 10.27
N ALA A 77 6.38 -9.92 11.34
CA ALA A 77 7.73 -9.35 11.38
C ALA A 77 8.61 -9.93 10.26
N HIS A 78 8.63 -11.25 10.11
CA HIS A 78 9.38 -11.94 9.06
C HIS A 78 8.92 -11.54 7.64
N CYS A 79 7.61 -11.43 7.43
CA CYS A 79 7.06 -11.07 6.12
C CYS A 79 7.33 -9.60 5.75
N LEU A 80 7.29 -8.68 6.71
CA LEU A 80 7.67 -7.29 6.50
C LEU A 80 9.16 -7.14 6.16
N ASP A 81 10.02 -7.93 6.79
CA ASP A 81 11.45 -7.98 6.48
C ASP A 81 11.69 -8.51 5.04
N CYS A 82 10.98 -9.57 4.63
CA CYS A 82 10.99 -10.05 3.25
C CYS A 82 10.47 -9.02 2.23
N LEU A 83 9.49 -8.21 2.61
CA LEU A 83 8.89 -7.18 1.76
C LEU A 83 9.83 -5.98 1.58
N ARG A 84 10.46 -5.50 2.67
CA ARG A 84 11.45 -4.42 2.61
C ARG A 84 12.61 -4.75 1.67
N ARG A 85 13.14 -5.97 1.75
CA ARG A 85 14.20 -6.44 0.83
C ARG A 85 13.79 -6.40 -0.65
N ARG A 86 12.49 -6.52 -0.96
CA ARG A 86 11.97 -6.51 -2.33
C ARG A 86 11.65 -5.10 -2.85
N LEU A 87 11.23 -4.21 -1.96
CA LEU A 87 10.88 -2.83 -2.32
C LEU A 87 12.11 -1.93 -2.50
N GLY A 88 13.25 -2.30 -1.91
CA GLY A 88 14.44 -1.46 -1.91
C GLY A 88 14.36 -0.33 -0.88
N PRO A 89 15.40 0.50 -0.76
CA PRO A 89 15.50 1.56 0.26
C PRO A 89 14.62 2.78 -0.01
N ASP A 90 13.98 2.87 -1.18
CA ASP A 90 13.22 4.05 -1.63
C ASP A 90 11.76 4.10 -1.08
N VAL A 91 11.46 3.33 -0.05
CA VAL A 91 10.17 3.30 0.68
C VAL A 91 10.32 3.80 2.11
#